data_AF-A0A1X7V315-F1
#
_entry.id   AF-A0A1X7V315-F1
#
_cell.length_a   1.000
_cell.length_b   1.000
_cell.length_c   1.000
_cell.angle_alpha   90.00
_cell.angle_beta   90.00
_cell.angle_gamma   90.00
#
_symmetry.space_group_name_H-M   'P 1'
#
loop_
_entity.id
_entity.type
_entity.pdbx_description
1 polymer ?
#
loop_
_entity_poly.entity_id
_entity_poly.type
_entity_poly.pdbx_seq_one_letter_code
_entity_poly.pdbx_strand_id
1 'polypeptide(L)'
;MAEKVQSSKGFRLNPALIKWCIYLCHKSSAYELISKGKILHLPSQCTLRQYSNALNSSAGFSNELDEQLFRDMNVPTLQEYQKYVGLLGNETFIREGLVYDKSTAKLMGYCNIGNINNHFFWRKNIWKRI
;
A
#
# COMPACT_ATOMS: atom_id res chain seq x y z
N MET A 1 47.11 0.39 -18.09
CA MET A 1 45.99 -0.58 -17.93
C MET A 1 44.87 0.16 -17.23
N ALA A 2 43.75 0.40 -17.93
CA ALA A 2 42.65 1.20 -17.43
C ALA A 2 41.90 0.46 -16.31
N GLU A 3 41.80 1.11 -15.15
CA GLU A 3 41.00 0.64 -14.01
C GLU A 3 39.53 0.62 -14.42
N LYS A 4 38.93 -0.57 -14.40
CA LYS A 4 37.55 -0.78 -14.79
C LYS A 4 36.65 -0.23 -13.67
N VAL A 5 36.32 1.06 -13.74
CA VAL A 5 35.31 1.69 -12.88
C VAL A 5 34.02 0.89 -13.04
N GLN A 6 33.68 0.05 -12.05
CA GLN A 6 32.39 -0.59 -12.00
C GLN A 6 31.35 0.52 -11.94
N SER A 7 30.59 0.67 -13.02
CA SER A 7 29.53 1.66 -13.08
C SER A 7 28.58 1.43 -11.91
N SER A 8 28.45 2.41 -11.02
CA SER A 8 27.52 2.41 -9.87
C SER A 8 26.05 2.52 -10.29
N LYS A 9 25.72 2.11 -11.51
CA LYS A 9 24.42 2.31 -12.13
C LYS A 9 23.58 1.05 -11.98
N GLY A 10 22.72 1.08 -10.97
CA GLY A 10 21.63 0.13 -10.77
C GLY A 10 21.89 -0.85 -9.63
N PHE A 11 21.58 -0.44 -8.40
CA PHE A 11 21.51 -1.38 -7.27
C PHE A 11 20.12 -2.03 -7.25
N ARG A 12 20.06 -3.36 -7.23
CA ARG A 12 18.81 -4.09 -6.95
C ARG A 12 18.58 -4.06 -5.45
N LEU A 13 17.58 -3.29 -5.02
CA LEU A 13 17.23 -3.17 -3.61
C LEU A 13 16.47 -4.41 -3.15
N ASN A 14 16.78 -4.90 -1.95
CA ASN A 14 15.98 -5.92 -1.30
C ASN A 14 14.56 -5.37 -1.03
N PRO A 15 13.47 -6.12 -1.34
CA PRO A 15 12.10 -5.68 -1.07
C PRO A 15 11.84 -5.24 0.38
N ALA A 16 12.47 -5.89 1.37
CA ALA A 16 12.34 -5.52 2.77
C ALA A 16 12.91 -4.11 3.05
N LEU A 17 14.05 -3.78 2.43
CA LEU A 17 14.67 -2.47 2.53
C LEU A 17 13.78 -1.39 1.89
N ILE A 18 13.17 -1.68 0.74
CA ILE A 18 12.25 -0.75 0.08
C ILE A 18 11.04 -0.48 0.98
N LYS A 19 10.41 -1.52 1.53
CA LYS A 19 9.28 -1.38 2.46
C LYS A 19 9.65 -0.52 3.67
N TRP A 20 10.82 -0.75 4.25
CA TRP A 20 11.33 0.05 5.36
C TRP A 20 11.57 1.52 4.96
N CYS A 21 12.14 1.77 3.78
CA CYS A 21 12.34 3.13 3.27
C CYS A 21 11.02 3.88 2.99
N ILE A 22 10.01 3.20 2.44
CA ILE A 22 8.65 3.76 2.27
C ILE A 22 8.06 4.13 3.63
N TYR A 23 8.13 3.22 4.60
CA TYR A 23 7.67 3.46 5.96
C TYR A 23 8.37 4.68 6.60
N LEU A 24 9.70 4.74 6.50
CA LEU A 24 10.48 5.85 7.05
C LEU A 24 10.11 7.19 6.39
N CYS A 25 9.94 7.19 5.07
CA CYS A 25 9.55 8.38 4.30
C CYS A 25 8.15 8.89 4.67
N HIS A 26 7.21 7.98 4.97
CA HIS A 26 5.87 8.34 5.43
C HIS A 26 5.86 8.83 6.89
N LYS A 27 6.74 8.29 7.74
CA LYS A 27 6.77 8.62 9.16
C LYS A 27 7.45 9.95 9.46
N SER A 28 8.47 10.33 8.68
CA SER A 28 9.27 11.52 8.96
C SER A 28 9.93 12.12 7.73
N SER A 29 10.03 13.45 7.72
CA SER A 29 10.84 14.22 6.76
C SER A 29 12.35 13.96 6.91
N ALA A 30 12.79 13.32 8.00
CA ALA A 30 14.19 12.95 8.22
C ALA A 30 14.77 12.06 7.12
N TYR A 31 13.93 11.33 6.37
CA TYR A 31 14.35 10.54 5.22
C TYR A 31 15.17 11.35 4.20
N GLU A 32 14.74 12.57 3.89
CA GLU A 32 15.46 13.43 2.95
C GLU A 32 16.80 13.89 3.50
N LEU A 33 16.88 14.18 4.80
CA LEU A 33 18.12 14.60 5.44
C LEU A 33 19.16 13.48 5.44
N ILE A 34 18.74 12.25 5.75
CA ILE A 34 19.63 11.08 5.72
C ILE A 34 20.10 10.79 4.29
N SER A 35 19.20 10.88 3.32
CA SER A 35 19.53 10.67 1.90
C SER A 35 20.49 11.75 1.38
N LYS A 36 20.24 13.03 1.67
CA LYS A 36 21.11 14.17 1.28
C LYS A 36 22.44 14.15 2.01
N GLY A 37 22.45 13.77 3.29
CA GLY A 37 23.63 13.66 4.13
C GLY A 37 24.59 12.54 3.71
N LYS A 38 24.19 11.67 2.77
CA LYS A 38 24.98 10.52 2.27
C LYS A 38 25.49 9.59 3.38
N ILE A 39 24.88 9.63 4.56
CA ILE A 39 25.18 8.74 5.69
C ILE A 39 24.82 7.30 5.31
N LEU A 40 23.71 7.15 4.59
CA LEU A 40 23.22 5.89 4.06
C LEU A 40 22.85 6.06 2.58
N HIS A 41 23.20 5.07 1.76
CA HIS A 41 22.79 5.01 0.36
C HIS A 41 21.32 4.58 0.27
N LEU A 42 20.42 5.56 0.39
CA LEU A 42 18.98 5.35 0.29
C LEU A 42 18.46 5.59 -1.13
N PRO A 43 17.39 4.88 -1.56
CA PRO A 43 16.73 5.14 -2.83
C PRO A 43 16.19 6.56 -2.92
N SER A 44 16.15 7.09 -4.14
CA SER A 44 15.54 8.40 -4.38
C SER A 44 14.03 8.36 -4.09
N GLN A 45 13.46 9.53 -3.79
CA GLN A 45 12.02 9.65 -3.59
C GLN A 45 11.23 9.27 -4.86
N CYS A 46 11.80 9.51 -6.05
CA CYS A 46 11.22 9.07 -7.32
C CYS A 46 11.14 7.53 -7.38
N THR A 47 12.22 6.84 -7.01
CA THR A 47 12.28 5.38 -6.94
C THR A 47 11.24 4.84 -5.95
N LEU A 48 11.13 5.43 -4.76
CA LEU A 48 10.11 5.03 -3.78
C LEU A 48 8.69 5.21 -4.30
N ARG A 49 8.41 6.33 -5.00
CA ARG A 49 7.10 6.57 -5.64
C ARG A 49 6.79 5.52 -6.70
N GLN A 50 7.77 5.09 -7.50
CA GLN A 50 7.56 4.02 -8.48
C GLN A 50 7.17 2.70 -7.79
N TYR A 51 7.83 2.34 -6.69
CA TYR A 51 7.47 1.16 -5.90
C TYR A 51 6.11 1.29 -5.23
N SER A 52 5.76 2.48 -4.72
CA SER A 52 4.45 2.72 -4.12
C SER A 52 3.33 2.68 -5.16
N ASN A 53 3.54 3.26 -6.33
CA ASN A 53 2.54 3.31 -7.41
C ASN A 53 2.36 1.95 -8.10
N ALA A 54 3.28 1.00 -7.91
CA ALA A 54 3.09 -0.37 -8.35
C ALA A 54 1.92 -1.06 -7.62
N LEU A 55 1.56 -0.55 -6.43
CA LEU A 55 0.38 -0.97 -5.68
C LEU A 55 -0.79 -0.10 -6.10
N ASN A 56 -1.65 -0.63 -6.96
CA ASN A 56 -2.87 0.06 -7.36
C ASN A 56 -3.91 -0.04 -6.23
N SER A 57 -4.32 1.10 -5.68
CA SER A 57 -5.51 1.17 -4.84
C SER A 57 -6.76 1.20 -5.72
N SER A 58 -7.76 0.40 -5.35
CA SER A 58 -9.06 0.37 -6.03
C SER A 58 -10.18 0.74 -5.06
N ALA A 59 -11.29 1.23 -5.59
CA ALA A 59 -12.47 1.52 -4.79
C ALA A 59 -13.18 0.22 -4.37
N GLY A 60 -13.63 0.17 -3.12
CA GLY A 60 -14.28 -1.00 -2.53
C GLY A 60 -13.33 -1.85 -1.67
N PHE A 61 -13.72 -3.09 -1.44
CA PHE A 61 -12.92 -4.05 -0.67
C PHE A 61 -11.95 -4.80 -1.59
N SER A 62 -10.70 -5.00 -1.13
CA SER A 62 -9.71 -5.82 -1.84
C SER A 62 -9.63 -7.21 -1.22
N ASN A 63 -10.04 -8.22 -1.99
CA ASN A 63 -9.92 -9.61 -1.56
C ASN A 63 -8.45 -10.01 -1.34
N GLU A 64 -7.52 -9.45 -2.12
CA GLU A 64 -6.09 -9.75 -1.94
C GLU A 64 -5.59 -9.29 -0.57
N LEU A 65 -6.03 -8.12 -0.11
CA LEU A 65 -5.69 -7.60 1.22
C LEU A 65 -6.30 -8.47 2.32
N ASP A 66 -7.56 -8.87 2.17
CA ASP A 66 -8.21 -9.74 3.15
C ASP A 66 -7.52 -11.10 3.26
N GLU A 67 -7.20 -11.73 2.14
CA GLU A 67 -6.42 -12.98 2.13
C GLU A 67 -5.04 -12.80 2.76
N GLN A 68 -4.36 -11.67 2.49
CA GLN A 68 -3.08 -11.39 3.09
C GLN A 68 -3.20 -11.24 4.62
N LEU A 69 -4.22 -10.53 5.10
CA LEU A 69 -4.49 -10.41 6.53
C LEU A 69 -4.82 -11.75 7.18
N PHE A 70 -5.61 -12.60 6.52
CA PHE A 70 -5.92 -13.95 7.02
C PHE A 70 -4.65 -14.81 7.16
N ARG A 71 -3.72 -14.69 6.20
CA ARG A 71 -2.41 -15.36 6.26
C ARG A 71 -1.54 -14.79 7.38
N ASP A 72 -1.41 -13.47 7.45
CA ASP A 72 -0.54 -12.80 8.43
C ASP A 72 -1.01 -13.03 9.87
N MET A 73 -2.33 -13.09 10.09
CA MET A 73 -2.95 -13.34 11.39
C MET A 73 -2.95 -14.82 11.79
N ASN A 74 -2.64 -15.74 10.87
CA ASN A 74 -2.76 -17.19 11.08
C ASN A 74 -4.10 -17.58 11.75
N VAL A 75 -5.22 -17.11 11.21
CA VAL A 75 -6.56 -17.29 11.78
C VAL A 75 -6.92 -18.73 12.22
N PRO A 76 -6.49 -19.82 11.55
CA PRO A 76 -6.76 -21.17 12.06
C PRO A 76 -6.10 -21.49 13.42
N THR A 77 -5.04 -20.78 13.79
CA THR A 77 -4.33 -20.97 15.07
C THR A 77 -4.92 -20.15 16.22
N LEU A 78 -5.79 -19.18 15.91
CA LEU A 78 -6.38 -18.28 16.90
C LEU A 78 -7.51 -18.96 17.66
N GLN A 79 -7.62 -18.63 18.96
CA GLN A 79 -8.73 -19.07 19.79
C GLN A 79 -10.03 -18.35 19.36
N GLU A 80 -11.18 -18.94 19.65
CA GLU A 80 -12.48 -18.45 19.16
C GLU A 80 -12.75 -17.00 19.55
N TYR A 81 -12.42 -16.60 20.78
CA TYR A 81 -12.61 -15.21 21.22
C TYR A 81 -11.70 -14.20 20.49
N GLN A 82 -10.58 -14.64 19.90
CA GLN A 82 -9.65 -13.78 19.17
C GLN A 82 -10.07 -13.56 17.72
N LYS A 83 -11.07 -14.32 17.24
CA LYS A 83 -11.61 -14.19 15.87
C LYS A 83 -12.63 -13.08 15.76
N TYR A 84 -13.17 -12.59 16.87
CA TYR A 84 -14.12 -11.49 16.89
C TYR A 84 -13.41 -10.16 16.61
N VAL A 85 -13.78 -9.50 15.51
CA VAL A 85 -13.25 -8.20 15.10
C VAL A 85 -14.41 -7.23 14.88
N GLY A 86 -14.29 -6.02 15.42
CA GLY A 86 -15.22 -4.93 15.15
C GLY A 86 -14.79 -4.14 13.91
N LEU A 87 -15.72 -3.94 12.97
CA LEU A 87 -15.52 -3.03 11.84
C LEU A 87 -16.18 -1.70 12.16
N LEU A 88 -15.38 -0.65 12.25
CA LEU A 88 -15.83 0.72 12.44
C LEU A 88 -15.51 1.52 11.16
N GLY A 89 -16.52 2.17 10.60
CA GLY A 89 -16.39 3.02 9.43
C GLY A 89 -17.04 4.37 9.68
N ASN A 90 -16.44 5.43 9.17
CA ASN A 90 -17.02 6.76 9.13
C ASN A 90 -16.77 7.36 7.74
N GLU A 91 -17.64 8.26 7.31
CA GLU A 91 -17.51 8.97 6.04
C GLU A 91 -16.77 10.29 6.25
N THR A 92 -15.88 10.65 5.32
CA THR A 92 -15.18 11.93 5.31
C THR A 92 -15.58 12.73 4.08
N PHE A 93 -15.85 14.03 4.27
CA PHE A 93 -16.13 14.92 3.15
C PHE A 93 -14.83 15.27 2.44
N ILE A 94 -14.76 14.99 1.13
CA ILE A 94 -13.63 15.31 0.26
C ILE A 94 -14.07 16.44 -0.67
N ARG A 95 -13.14 17.35 -1.01
CA ARG A 95 -13.43 18.46 -1.93
C ARG A 95 -13.88 17.93 -3.29
N GLU A 96 -14.94 18.54 -3.81
CA GLU A 96 -15.49 18.22 -5.13
C GLU A 96 -14.57 18.70 -6.25
N GLY A 97 -14.31 17.84 -7.23
CA GLY A 97 -13.48 18.17 -8.39
C GLY A 97 -13.27 16.99 -9.32
N LEU A 98 -13.09 17.29 -10.61
CA LEU A 98 -12.72 16.31 -11.62
C LEU A 98 -11.21 16.07 -11.56
N VAL A 99 -10.80 14.82 -11.32
CA VAL A 99 -9.39 14.43 -11.27
C VAL A 99 -9.09 13.50 -12.43
N TYR A 100 -8.06 13.81 -13.21
CA TYR A 100 -7.59 12.94 -14.28
C TYR A 100 -6.42 12.09 -13.80
N ASP A 101 -6.59 10.77 -13.80
CA ASP A 101 -5.51 9.84 -13.52
C ASP A 101 -4.69 9.59 -14.79
N LYS A 102 -3.43 10.04 -14.76
CA LYS A 102 -2.49 9.90 -15.89
C LYS A 102 -2.04 8.46 -16.10
N SER A 103 -2.09 7.61 -15.08
CA SER A 103 -1.61 6.24 -15.15
C SER A 103 -2.63 5.31 -15.83
N THR A 104 -3.92 5.50 -15.53
CA THR A 104 -5.02 4.71 -16.11
C THR A 104 -5.71 5.40 -17.27
N ALA A 105 -5.36 6.66 -17.55
CA ALA A 105 -6.03 7.54 -18.52
C ALA A 105 -7.54 7.69 -18.27
N LYS A 106 -7.97 7.59 -17.00
CA LYS A 106 -9.38 7.70 -16.60
C LYS A 106 -9.65 9.04 -15.94
N LEU A 107 -10.77 9.64 -16.33
CA LEU A 107 -11.35 10.78 -15.65
C LEU A 107 -12.12 10.26 -14.42
N MET A 108 -11.61 10.51 -13.23
CA MET A 108 -12.28 10.18 -11.97
C MET A 108 -13.27 11.30 -11.63
N GLY A 109 -14.55 10.93 -11.57
CA GLY A 109 -15.65 11.82 -11.17
C GLY A 109 -15.89 11.86 -9.65
N TYR A 110 -17.03 12.44 -9.27
CA TYR A 110 -17.36 12.86 -7.90
C TYR A 110 -17.39 11.76 -6.83
N CYS A 111 -17.84 10.54 -7.14
CA CYS A 111 -17.87 9.42 -6.20
C CYS A 111 -17.70 8.08 -6.94
N ASN A 112 -16.54 7.45 -6.81
CA ASN A 112 -16.36 6.05 -7.20
C ASN A 112 -16.42 5.18 -5.95
N ILE A 113 -17.63 4.74 -5.60
CA ILE A 113 -17.87 3.90 -4.43
C ILE A 113 -17.51 2.42 -4.74
N GLY A 114 -17.31 2.06 -6.00
CA GLY A 114 -17.08 0.66 -6.41
C GLY A 114 -18.31 -0.23 -6.18
N ASN A 115 -18.14 -1.56 -6.24
CA ASN A 115 -19.22 -2.52 -6.06
C ASN A 115 -19.34 -2.97 -4.59
N ILE A 116 -19.83 -2.09 -3.72
CA ILE A 116 -19.97 -2.36 -2.27
C ILE A 116 -21.16 -3.26 -1.96
N ASN A 117 -22.26 -3.12 -2.70
CA ASN A 117 -23.53 -3.81 -2.40
C ASN A 117 -23.39 -5.33 -2.39
N ASN A 118 -22.63 -5.91 -3.32
CA ASN A 118 -22.44 -7.35 -3.39
C ASN A 118 -21.49 -7.88 -2.30
N HIS A 119 -20.54 -7.05 -1.85
CA HIS A 119 -19.48 -7.45 -0.94
C HIS A 119 -19.97 -7.62 0.51
N PHE A 120 -20.82 -6.71 1.00
CA PHE A 120 -21.39 -6.82 2.35
C PHE A 120 -22.32 -8.03 2.50
N PHE A 121 -23.10 -8.34 1.46
CA PHE A 121 -24.04 -9.46 1.48
C PHE A 121 -23.31 -10.81 1.54
N TRP A 122 -22.26 -11.00 0.72
CA TRP A 122 -21.50 -12.25 0.68
C TRP A 122 -20.71 -12.48 1.98
N ARG A 123 -20.12 -11.41 2.53
CA ARG A 123 -19.38 -11.48 3.81
C ARG A 123 -20.29 -11.69 5.01
N LYS A 124 -21.49 -11.08 5.08
CA LYS A 124 -22.44 -11.42 6.16
C LYS A 124 -22.72 -12.92 6.28
N ASN A 125 -22.67 -13.67 5.18
CA ASN A 125 -22.88 -15.13 5.20
C ASN A 125 -21.62 -15.94 5.57
N ILE A 126 -20.42 -15.42 5.31
CA ILE A 126 -19.16 -16.06 5.72
C ILE A 126 -18.89 -15.81 7.20
N TRP A 127 -19.05 -14.58 7.65
CA TRP A 127 -18.83 -14.17 9.03
C TRP A 127 -19.96 -14.61 9.98
N LYS A 128 -21.05 -15.20 9.45
CA LYS A 128 -22.07 -15.93 10.22
C LYS A 128 -21.82 -17.45 10.30
N ARG A 129 -20.93 -18.00 9.47
CA ARG A 129 -20.63 -19.44 9.39
C ARG A 129 -19.27 -19.79 10.02
N ILE A 130 -18.56 -18.79 10.53
CA ILE A 130 -17.44 -18.92 11.47
C ILE A 130 -18.02 -18.69 12.86
#